data_AF-A0A916BDU4-F1
#
_entry.id   AF-A0A916BDU4-F1
#
_cell.length_a   1.000
_cell.length_b   1.000
_cell.length_c   1.000
_cell.angle_alpha   90.00
_cell.angle_beta   90.00
_cell.angle_gamma   90.00
#
_symmetry.space_group_name_H-M   'P 1'
#
loop_
_entity.id
_entity.type
_entity.pdbx_description
1 polymer ?
#
loop_
_entity_poly.entity_id
_entity_poly.type
_entity_poly.pdbx_seq_one_letter_code
_entity_poly.pdbx_strand_id
1 'polypeptide(L)'
;MKTVTIILLAAGIFILSGCTTPEPDIVFRPEIDWNDAPSITRAIRVEQNTRFKTTIIQGPNSASGTRDTALLRAWKSEEQGNITYQIYLVDFYDGNWHEYDRATDANGNLLSVSLYSRDDSYCDPAACSRYEQLVIEVSREYLEKNQIDGLIIRLSGPGGKEAFFLSPAYVQAFLSVI
;
A
#
# COMPACT_ATOMS: atom_id res chain seq x y z
N MET A 1 -48.89 10.67 74.22
CA MET A 1 -49.55 9.93 73.12
C MET A 1 -48.98 10.40 71.80
N LYS A 2 -48.64 9.46 70.90
CA LYS A 2 -48.25 9.65 69.48
C LYS A 2 -46.84 10.17 69.24
N THR A 3 -46.00 9.66 68.33
CA THR A 3 -45.82 8.38 67.61
C THR A 3 -44.53 8.61 66.82
N VAL A 4 -43.53 7.72 66.93
CA VAL A 4 -42.98 6.90 65.82
C VAL A 4 -42.11 7.68 64.83
N THR A 5 -40.80 7.48 65.00
CA THR A 5 -39.73 7.79 64.05
C THR A 5 -39.72 6.74 62.93
N ILE A 6 -39.92 7.15 61.68
CA ILE A 6 -39.73 6.29 60.49
C ILE A 6 -38.58 6.91 59.70
N ILE A 7 -37.44 6.22 59.69
CA ILE A 7 -36.31 6.50 58.81
C ILE A 7 -36.60 5.76 57.50
N LEU A 8 -36.94 6.49 56.44
CA LEU A 8 -37.04 5.95 55.09
C LEU A 8 -35.63 5.79 54.50
N LEU A 9 -35.21 4.54 54.29
CA LEU A 9 -34.06 4.19 53.46
C LEU A 9 -34.45 4.42 51.98
N ALA A 10 -33.83 5.40 51.33
CA ALA A 10 -33.94 5.58 49.89
C ALA A 10 -32.91 4.65 49.19
N ALA A 11 -33.39 3.56 48.61
CA ALA A 11 -32.59 2.71 47.72
C ALA A 11 -32.47 3.40 46.35
N GLY A 12 -31.31 4.01 46.09
CA GLY A 12 -30.97 4.58 44.79
C GLY A 12 -30.57 3.47 43.81
N ILE A 13 -31.39 3.25 42.78
CA ILE A 13 -31.08 2.36 41.66
C ILE A 13 -30.19 3.15 40.68
N PHE A 14 -28.89 2.87 40.69
CA PHE A 14 -27.97 3.33 39.63
C PHE A 14 -28.15 2.40 38.42
N ILE A 15 -28.89 2.86 37.41
CA ILE A 15 -28.93 2.19 36.11
C ILE A 15 -27.63 2.57 35.38
N LEU A 16 -26.68 1.63 35.34
CA LEU A 16 -25.49 1.70 34.50
C LEU A 16 -25.93 1.63 33.04
N SER A 17 -26.14 2.79 32.41
CA SER A 17 -26.22 2.91 30.96
C SER A 17 -24.83 2.62 30.38
N GLY A 18 -24.56 1.36 30.06
CA GLY A 18 -23.40 1.00 29.25
C GLY A 18 -23.57 1.58 27.85
N CYS A 19 -22.68 2.49 27.47
CA CYS A 19 -22.57 2.91 26.07
C CYS A 19 -22.13 1.69 25.25
N THR A 20 -23.04 1.06 24.54
CA THR A 20 -22.69 0.11 23.49
C THR A 20 -22.06 0.92 22.35
N THR A 21 -20.75 0.81 22.17
CA THR A 21 -20.09 1.33 20.97
C THR A 21 -20.74 0.67 19.75
N PRO A 22 -21.28 1.45 18.79
CA PRO A 22 -21.83 0.86 17.57
C PRO A 22 -20.73 0.06 16.86
N GLU A 23 -21.12 -1.11 16.36
CA GLU A 23 -20.24 -1.99 15.58
C GLU A 23 -19.73 -1.20 14.36
N PRO A 24 -18.43 -1.29 14.02
CA PRO A 24 -17.90 -0.56 12.87
C PRO A 24 -18.62 -1.03 11.60
N ASP A 25 -19.26 -0.11 10.90
CA ASP A 25 -19.82 -0.36 9.58
C ASP A 25 -18.73 -0.98 8.69
N ILE A 26 -19.02 -2.17 8.14
CA ILE A 26 -18.16 -2.80 7.14
C ILE A 26 -18.26 -1.94 5.87
N VAL A 27 -17.34 -0.99 5.71
CA VAL A 27 -17.22 -0.20 4.49
C VAL A 27 -16.72 -1.14 3.39
N PHE A 28 -17.65 -1.62 2.56
CA PHE A 28 -17.32 -2.39 1.36
C PHE A 28 -16.54 -1.46 0.42
N ARG A 29 -15.20 -1.59 0.38
CA ARG A 29 -14.38 -0.86 -0.58
C ARG A 29 -14.76 -1.44 -1.96
N PRO A 30 -15.34 -0.64 -2.87
CA PRO A 30 -15.69 -1.16 -4.18
C PRO A 30 -14.45 -1.73 -4.87
N GLU A 31 -14.64 -2.87 -5.53
CA GLU A 31 -13.60 -3.53 -6.30
C GLU A 31 -13.02 -2.55 -7.34
N ILE A 32 -11.68 -2.52 -7.45
CA ILE A 32 -11.00 -1.62 -8.39
C ILE A 32 -11.05 -2.27 -9.77
N ASP A 33 -11.59 -1.55 -10.75
CA ASP A 33 -11.49 -1.94 -12.15
C ASP A 33 -10.12 -1.50 -12.67
N TRP A 34 -9.21 -2.46 -12.83
CA TRP A 34 -7.83 -2.24 -13.25
C TRP A 34 -7.67 -1.81 -14.72
N ASN A 35 -8.76 -1.80 -15.49
CA ASN A 35 -8.80 -1.29 -16.86
C ASN A 35 -9.45 0.10 -16.97
N ASP A 36 -9.99 0.64 -15.87
CA ASP A 36 -10.65 1.95 -15.83
C ASP A 36 -9.83 2.94 -15.00
N ALA A 37 -9.20 3.90 -15.67
CA ALA A 37 -8.38 4.92 -15.00
C ALA A 37 -9.17 5.71 -13.92
N PRO A 38 -10.41 6.18 -14.16
CA PRO A 38 -11.24 6.80 -13.12
C PRO A 38 -11.46 5.92 -11.87
N SER A 39 -11.65 4.61 -12.03
CA SER A 39 -11.78 3.66 -10.92
C SER A 39 -10.51 3.61 -10.08
N ILE A 40 -9.36 3.51 -10.73
CA ILE A 40 -8.06 3.51 -10.07
C ILE A 40 -7.79 4.85 -9.39
N THR A 41 -8.06 5.98 -10.05
CA THR A 41 -7.86 7.33 -9.51
C THR A 41 -8.58 7.53 -8.18
N ARG A 42 -9.81 7.02 -8.02
CA ARG A 42 -10.55 7.09 -6.75
C ARG A 42 -9.89 6.31 -5.60
N ALA A 43 -9.06 5.32 -5.93
CA ALA A 43 -8.33 4.51 -4.96
C ALA A 43 -6.92 5.05 -4.65
N ILE A 44 -6.44 6.07 -5.38
CA ILE A 44 -5.16 6.74 -5.10
C ILE A 44 -5.27 7.52 -3.79
N ARG A 45 -4.33 7.29 -2.88
CA ARG A 45 -4.22 8.02 -1.63
C ARG A 45 -3.33 9.24 -1.83
N VAL A 46 -3.83 10.41 -1.44
CA VAL A 46 -3.08 11.66 -1.40
C VAL A 46 -3.05 12.14 0.05
N GLU A 47 -1.86 12.27 0.61
CA GLU A 47 -1.64 12.59 2.02
C GLU A 47 -0.66 13.76 2.14
N GLN A 48 -1.07 14.82 2.84
CA GLN A 48 -0.19 15.95 3.12
C GLN A 48 0.55 15.72 4.43
N ASN A 49 1.88 15.72 4.37
CA ASN A 49 2.73 15.72 5.54
C ASN A 49 3.17 17.15 5.85
N THR A 50 2.45 17.82 6.76
CA THR A 50 2.70 19.21 7.14
C THR A 50 4.04 19.40 7.84
N ARG A 51 4.54 18.38 8.55
CA ARG A 51 5.83 18.42 9.24
C ARG A 51 7.00 18.48 8.25
N PHE A 52 6.92 17.69 7.19
CA PHE A 52 7.97 17.60 6.16
C PHE A 52 7.63 18.39 4.89
N LYS A 53 6.53 19.17 4.90
CA LYS A 53 6.05 19.96 3.76
C LYS A 53 6.07 19.19 2.45
N THR A 54 5.52 17.98 2.50
CA THR A 54 5.57 17.01 1.40
C THR A 54 4.19 16.42 1.20
N THR A 55 3.73 16.39 -0.05
CA THR A 55 2.54 15.63 -0.44
C THR A 55 2.97 14.24 -0.91
N ILE A 56 2.42 13.20 -0.28
CA ILE A 56 2.64 11.80 -0.60
C ILE A 56 1.46 11.33 -1.45
N ILE A 57 1.75 10.76 -2.61
CA ILE A 57 0.77 10.22 -3.54
C ILE A 57 1.07 8.73 -3.67
N GLN A 58 0.12 7.87 -3.33
CA GLN A 58 0.29 6.41 -3.36
C GLN A 58 -0.87 5.76 -4.11
N GLY A 59 -0.54 5.04 -5.18
CA GLY A 59 -1.53 4.22 -5.89
C GLY A 59 -1.96 2.98 -5.10
N PRO A 60 -3.09 2.36 -5.47
CA PRO A 60 -3.54 1.11 -4.86
C PRO A 60 -2.59 -0.04 -5.19
N ASN A 61 -2.56 -1.09 -4.37
CA ASN A 61 -1.79 -2.30 -4.68
C ASN A 61 -2.43 -3.04 -5.87
N SER A 62 -1.70 -3.19 -6.98
CA SER A 62 -2.13 -3.89 -8.19
C SER A 62 -1.53 -5.28 -8.36
N ALA A 63 -0.81 -5.80 -7.36
CA ALA A 63 -0.24 -7.13 -7.45
C ALA A 63 -1.34 -8.21 -7.52
N SER A 64 -1.09 -9.28 -8.26
CA SER A 64 -1.99 -10.43 -8.36
C SER A 64 -1.90 -11.37 -7.16
N GLY A 65 -0.73 -11.43 -6.52
CA GLY A 65 -0.54 -12.23 -5.30
C GLY A 65 -1.11 -11.54 -4.08
N THR A 66 -1.75 -12.31 -3.19
CA THR A 66 -2.44 -11.78 -2.00
C THR A 66 -1.50 -11.19 -0.94
N ARG A 67 -0.21 -11.54 -1.01
CA ARG A 67 0.85 -11.04 -0.12
C ARG A 67 1.85 -10.14 -0.84
N ASP A 68 1.71 -10.01 -2.15
CA ASP A 68 2.60 -9.21 -2.97
C ASP A 68 2.14 -7.76 -2.97
N THR A 69 3.03 -6.86 -3.34
CA THR A 69 2.70 -5.46 -3.60
C THR A 69 3.31 -4.98 -4.90
N ALA A 70 2.52 -4.29 -5.70
CA ALA A 70 2.98 -3.51 -6.84
C ALA A 70 2.19 -2.21 -6.87
N LEU A 71 2.86 -1.08 -6.69
CA LEU A 71 2.20 0.22 -6.73
C LEU A 71 3.16 1.34 -7.12
N LEU A 72 2.60 2.46 -7.60
CA LEU A 72 3.34 3.70 -7.82
C LEU A 72 3.24 4.61 -6.59
N ARG A 73 4.35 5.30 -6.28
CA ARG A 73 4.45 6.32 -5.24
C ARG A 73 5.10 7.57 -5.77
N ALA A 74 4.68 8.71 -5.26
CA ALA A 74 5.34 9.98 -5.51
C ALA A 74 5.38 10.86 -4.26
N TRP A 75 6.44 11.66 -4.15
CA TRP A 75 6.61 12.67 -3.11
C TRP A 75 6.85 14.00 -3.77
N LYS A 76 5.96 14.95 -3.52
CA LYS A 76 6.07 16.33 -4.01
C LYS A 76 6.51 17.24 -2.87
N SER A 77 7.70 17.82 -3.00
CA SER A 77 8.16 18.85 -2.06
C SER A 77 7.40 20.15 -2.30
N GLU A 78 6.84 20.73 -1.25
CA GLU A 78 6.18 22.04 -1.34
C GLU A 78 7.20 23.19 -1.42
N GLU A 79 8.43 22.99 -0.93
CA GLU A 79 9.48 24.00 -0.95
C GLU A 79 10.26 24.04 -2.26
N GLN A 80 10.60 22.86 -2.79
CA GLN A 80 11.46 22.72 -3.98
C GLN A 80 10.65 22.54 -5.26
N GLY A 81 9.37 22.15 -5.15
CA GLY A 81 8.51 21.82 -6.28
C GLY A 81 8.91 20.55 -7.04
N ASN A 82 9.96 19.84 -6.61
CA ASN A 82 10.38 18.58 -7.20
C ASN A 82 9.44 17.45 -6.81
N ILE A 83 9.31 16.48 -7.72
CA ILE A 83 8.52 15.28 -7.53
C ILE A 83 9.42 14.08 -7.77
N THR A 84 9.54 13.23 -6.75
CA THR A 84 10.22 11.94 -6.86
C THR A 84 9.19 10.86 -7.13
N TYR A 85 9.45 9.99 -8.10
CA TYR A 85 8.56 8.89 -8.47
C TYR A 85 9.22 7.55 -8.19
N GLN A 86 8.45 6.60 -7.68
CA GLN A 86 8.93 5.25 -7.38
C GLN A 86 7.91 4.19 -7.78
N ILE A 87 8.44 3.07 -8.27
CA ILE A 87 7.73 1.80 -8.29
C ILE A 87 8.12 1.07 -7.01
N TYR A 88 7.12 0.69 -6.21
CA TYR A 88 7.31 -0.06 -4.98
C TYR A 88 6.80 -1.48 -5.18
N LEU A 89 7.70 -2.44 -4.96
CA LEU A 89 7.44 -3.86 -5.15
C LEU A 89 7.68 -4.59 -3.84
N VAL A 90 6.79 -5.53 -3.52
CA VAL A 90 6.99 -6.51 -2.46
C VAL A 90 6.68 -7.86 -3.07
N ASP A 91 7.63 -8.78 -2.99
CA ASP A 91 7.46 -10.16 -3.41
C ASP A 91 7.44 -11.06 -2.17
N PHE A 92 6.41 -11.89 -2.06
CA PHE A 92 6.30 -12.91 -1.03
C PHE A 92 6.43 -14.31 -1.64
N TYR A 93 7.47 -15.04 -1.26
CA TYR A 93 7.74 -16.36 -1.81
C TYR A 93 8.22 -17.35 -0.74
N ASP A 94 8.06 -18.64 -1.06
CA ASP A 94 8.56 -19.76 -0.29
C ASP A 94 9.78 -20.40 -0.98
N GLY A 95 10.72 -20.91 -0.19
CA GLY A 95 11.84 -21.71 -0.69
C GLY A 95 13.15 -20.93 -0.84
N ASN A 96 13.77 -21.02 -2.01
CA ASN A 96 15.10 -20.44 -2.22
C ASN A 96 15.04 -18.91 -2.18
N TRP A 97 16.03 -18.31 -1.52
CA TRP A 97 16.11 -16.87 -1.38
C TRP A 97 16.49 -16.26 -2.73
N HIS A 98 15.57 -15.50 -3.33
CA HIS A 98 15.77 -14.93 -4.65
C HIS A 98 16.91 -13.90 -4.66
N GLU A 99 17.04 -13.13 -3.59
CA GLU A 99 18.08 -12.11 -3.38
C GLU A 99 18.17 -11.14 -4.55
N TYR A 100 17.03 -10.53 -4.88
CA TYR A 100 16.94 -9.64 -6.03
C TYR A 100 17.97 -8.52 -5.98
N ASP A 101 18.71 -8.37 -7.07
CA ASP A 101 19.77 -7.36 -7.23
C ASP A 101 19.67 -6.61 -8.57
N ARG A 102 18.71 -6.99 -9.43
CA ARG A 102 18.53 -6.42 -10.77
C ARG A 102 17.05 -6.29 -11.10
N ALA A 103 16.70 -5.15 -11.70
CA ALA A 103 15.40 -4.90 -12.30
C ALA A 103 15.53 -4.49 -13.78
N THR A 104 14.62 -4.96 -14.62
CA THR A 104 14.52 -4.57 -16.04
C THR A 104 13.10 -4.26 -16.45
N ASP A 105 12.92 -3.39 -17.44
CA ASP A 105 11.62 -3.10 -18.03
C ASP A 105 11.21 -4.14 -19.11
N ALA A 106 10.06 -3.90 -19.75
CA ALA A 106 9.55 -4.73 -20.84
C ALA A 106 10.56 -4.91 -21.99
N ASN A 107 11.36 -3.87 -22.27
CA ASN A 107 12.34 -3.79 -23.36
C ASN A 107 13.73 -4.30 -22.95
N GLY A 108 13.92 -4.73 -21.70
CA GLY A 108 15.20 -5.17 -21.17
C GLY A 108 16.13 -4.04 -20.74
N ASN A 109 15.64 -2.79 -20.64
CA ASN A 109 16.42 -1.70 -20.08
C ASN A 109 16.62 -1.92 -18.58
N LEU A 110 17.84 -1.70 -18.10
CA LEU A 110 18.15 -1.78 -16.67
C LEU A 110 17.52 -0.60 -15.92
N LEU A 111 16.89 -0.90 -14.79
CA LEU A 111 16.32 0.08 -13.87
C LEU A 111 17.15 0.11 -12.57
N SER A 112 17.27 1.30 -11.97
CA SER A 112 17.96 1.45 -10.69
C SER A 112 17.08 0.90 -9.58
N VAL A 113 17.43 -0.29 -9.08
CA VAL A 113 16.72 -0.96 -7.99
C VAL A 113 17.50 -0.81 -6.68
N SER A 114 16.76 -0.46 -5.63
CA SER A 114 17.25 -0.40 -4.26
C SER A 114 16.48 -1.40 -3.43
N LEU A 115 17.20 -2.25 -2.71
CA LEU A 115 16.62 -3.12 -1.69
C LEU A 115 16.18 -2.26 -0.51
N TYR A 116 14.90 -2.31 -0.16
CA TYR A 116 14.34 -1.58 0.98
C TYR A 116 14.40 -2.42 2.25
N SER A 117 13.91 -3.66 2.20
CA SER A 117 14.06 -4.63 3.30
C SER A 117 13.98 -6.07 2.80
N ARG A 118 14.46 -7.00 3.63
CA ARG A 118 14.20 -8.43 3.52
C ARG A 118 13.77 -8.93 4.88
N ASP A 119 12.57 -9.46 4.96
CA ASP A 119 11.97 -9.90 6.21
C ASP A 119 11.58 -11.37 6.09
N ASP A 120 12.13 -12.21 6.97
CA ASP A 120 11.75 -13.60 7.07
C ASP A 120 10.39 -13.67 7.78
N SER A 121 9.35 -14.11 7.08
CA SER A 121 7.98 -14.03 7.61
C SER A 121 7.65 -15.22 8.50
N TYR A 122 8.04 -16.42 8.09
CA TYR A 122 7.69 -17.66 8.75
C TYR A 122 8.57 -18.78 8.21
N CYS A 123 9.15 -19.58 9.10
CA CYS A 123 9.88 -20.79 8.75
C CYS A 123 9.27 -21.98 9.48
N ASP A 124 9.04 -23.06 8.74
CA ASP A 124 8.76 -24.39 9.28
C ASP A 124 9.92 -25.36 8.90
N PRO A 125 9.90 -26.62 9.37
CA PRO A 125 10.96 -27.58 9.05
C PRO A 125 11.11 -27.91 7.56
N ALA A 126 10.14 -27.58 6.71
CA ALA A 126 10.11 -27.89 5.29
C ALA A 126 10.43 -26.67 4.40
N ALA A 127 10.04 -25.45 4.79
CA ALA A 127 10.26 -24.23 4.03
C ALA A 127 10.32 -22.97 4.90
N CYS A 128 11.02 -21.97 4.38
CA CYS A 128 10.94 -20.59 4.85
C CYS A 128 10.22 -19.73 3.81
N SER A 129 9.41 -18.81 4.31
CA SER A 129 8.73 -17.77 3.56
C SER A 129 9.38 -16.42 3.81
N ARG A 130 9.46 -15.60 2.77
CA ARG A 130 10.20 -14.34 2.81
C ARG A 130 9.48 -13.23 2.06
N TYR A 131 9.57 -12.02 2.61
CA TYR A 131 9.27 -10.79 1.89
C TYR A 131 10.57 -10.14 1.42
N GLU A 132 10.65 -9.81 0.13
CA GLU A 132 11.65 -8.88 -0.39
C GLU A 132 10.96 -7.59 -0.84
N GLN A 133 11.33 -6.47 -0.23
CA GLN A 133 10.78 -5.15 -0.54
C GLN A 133 11.79 -4.37 -1.37
N LEU A 134 11.37 -3.90 -2.54
CA LEU A 134 12.23 -3.20 -3.50
C LEU A 134 11.61 -1.86 -3.89
N VAL A 135 12.49 -0.91 -4.16
CA VAL A 135 12.15 0.41 -4.66
C VAL A 135 12.91 0.65 -5.95
N ILE A 136 12.20 1.08 -6.99
CA ILE A 136 12.80 1.49 -8.26
C ILE A 136 12.46 2.95 -8.46
N GLU A 137 13.47 3.81 -8.48
CA GLU A 137 13.31 5.21 -8.81
C GLU A 137 13.13 5.37 -10.32
N VAL A 138 12.12 6.12 -10.72
CA VAL A 138 11.80 6.37 -12.13
C VAL A 138 11.57 7.86 -12.36
N SER A 139 11.72 8.29 -13.61
CA SER A 139 11.41 9.67 -13.98
C SER A 139 9.95 9.81 -14.41
N ARG A 140 9.46 11.05 -14.46
CA ARG A 140 8.14 11.34 -15.03
C ARG A 140 8.06 10.89 -16.49
N GLU A 141 9.09 11.18 -17.27
CA GLU A 141 9.18 10.83 -18.69
C GLU A 141 9.12 9.31 -18.90
N TYR A 142 9.72 8.53 -18.00
CA TYR A 142 9.61 7.08 -18.02
C TYR A 142 8.15 6.62 -17.84
N LEU A 143 7.42 7.19 -16.88
CA LEU A 143 6.00 6.86 -16.69
C LEU A 143 5.17 7.32 -17.90
N GLU A 144 5.41 8.53 -18.41
CA GLU A 144 4.66 9.08 -19.55
C GLU A 144 4.81 8.22 -20.81
N LYS A 145 6.03 7.71 -21.07
CA LYS A 145 6.31 6.80 -22.20
C LYS A 145 5.55 5.47 -22.09
N ASN A 146 5.25 5.03 -20.88
CA ASN A 146 4.62 3.74 -20.59
C ASN A 146 3.10 3.84 -20.32
N GLN A 147 2.46 4.97 -20.64
CA GLN A 147 1.02 5.14 -20.47
C GLN A 147 0.16 4.26 -21.40
N ILE A 148 0.71 3.79 -22.52
CA ILE A 148 0.00 2.98 -23.51
C ILE A 148 0.16 1.49 -23.21
N ASP A 149 1.38 1.05 -22.92
CA ASP A 149 1.71 -0.37 -22.74
C ASP A 149 1.69 -0.82 -21.27
N GLY A 150 1.65 0.14 -20.33
CA GLY A 150 1.80 -0.13 -18.91
C GLY A 150 3.26 -0.41 -18.55
N LEU A 151 3.48 -0.96 -17.36
CA LEU A 151 4.81 -1.28 -16.84
C LEU A 151 4.92 -2.78 -16.61
N ILE A 152 5.90 -3.42 -17.25
CA ILE A 152 6.33 -4.77 -16.91
C ILE A 152 7.71 -4.65 -16.27
N ILE A 153 7.81 -4.98 -14.99
CA ILE A 153 9.04 -4.93 -14.22
C ILE A 153 9.49 -6.35 -13.91
N ARG A 154 10.65 -6.74 -14.42
CA ARG A 154 11.23 -8.06 -14.19
C ARG A 154 12.36 -7.94 -13.19
N LEU A 155 12.21 -8.64 -12.08
CA LEU A 155 13.23 -8.80 -11.06
C LEU A 155 14.02 -10.08 -11.31
N SER A 156 15.31 -10.02 -11.02
CA SER A 156 16.16 -11.20 -11.01
C SER A 156 17.20 -11.09 -9.91
N GLY A 157 17.50 -12.23 -9.30
CA GLY A 157 18.62 -12.41 -8.40
C GLY A 157 19.18 -13.83 -8.52
N PRO A 158 20.21 -14.18 -7.73
CA PRO A 158 20.85 -15.49 -7.76
C PRO A 158 19.89 -16.66 -7.56
N GLY A 159 18.86 -16.49 -6.72
CA GLY A 159 17.95 -17.57 -6.35
C GLY A 159 16.63 -17.61 -7.12
N GLY A 160 16.30 -16.59 -7.92
CA GLY A 160 15.03 -16.55 -8.61
C GLY A 160 14.74 -15.29 -9.42
N LYS A 161 13.53 -15.25 -9.98
CA LYS A 161 13.01 -14.19 -10.85
C LYS A 161 11.53 -14.02 -10.61
N GLU A 162 11.06 -12.79 -10.75
CA GLU A 162 9.63 -12.47 -10.67
C GLU A 162 9.29 -11.32 -11.63
N ALA A 163 8.03 -11.20 -12.04
CA ALA A 163 7.57 -10.13 -12.92
C ALA A 163 6.29 -9.48 -12.39
N PHE A 164 6.33 -8.16 -12.26
CA PHE A 164 5.18 -7.35 -11.86
C PHE A 164 4.64 -6.58 -13.06
N PHE A 165 3.31 -6.47 -13.13
CA PHE A 165 2.61 -5.70 -14.14
C PHE A 165 1.76 -4.59 -13.51
N LEU A 166 1.91 -3.37 -14.01
CA LEU A 166 1.00 -2.26 -13.73
C LEU A 166 0.33 -1.86 -15.05
N SER A 167 -1.00 -1.87 -15.07
CA SER A 167 -1.77 -1.66 -16.30
C SER A 167 -1.56 -0.25 -16.91
N PRO A 168 -1.80 -0.06 -18.21
CA PRO A 168 -1.82 1.26 -18.84
C PRO A 168 -2.73 2.24 -18.10
N ALA A 169 -3.94 1.78 -17.73
CA ALA A 169 -4.92 2.57 -16.97
C ALA A 169 -4.38 2.99 -15.61
N TYR A 170 -3.58 2.15 -14.94
CA TYR A 170 -2.91 2.49 -13.69
C TYR A 170 -1.95 3.66 -13.87
N VAL A 171 -1.06 3.59 -14.87
CA VAL A 171 -0.06 4.62 -15.14
C VAL A 171 -0.74 5.95 -15.47
N GLN A 172 -1.78 5.93 -16.30
CA GLN A 172 -2.58 7.10 -16.64
C GLN A 172 -3.28 7.70 -15.42
N ALA A 173 -3.98 6.86 -14.63
CA ALA A 173 -4.64 7.29 -13.39
C ALA A 173 -3.66 7.96 -12.44
N PHE A 174 -2.48 7.35 -12.24
CA PHE A 174 -1.46 7.87 -11.34
C PHE A 174 -0.93 9.23 -11.80
N LEU A 175 -0.58 9.37 -13.08
CA LEU A 175 -0.10 10.65 -13.63
C LEU A 175 -1.16 11.74 -13.62
N SER A 176 -2.45 11.40 -13.67
CA SER A 176 -3.55 12.37 -13.61
C SER A 176 -3.72 13.07 -12.26
N VAL A 177 -3.17 12.51 -11.19
CA VAL A 177 -3.28 13.02 -9.81
C VAL A 177 -2.11 13.92 -9.40
N ILE A 178 -1.04 13.98 -10.21
CA ILE A 178 0.24 14.61 -9.87
C ILE A 178 0.35 16.08 -10.29
#